data_AF-A0A0B0DFY3-F1
#
_entry.id   AF-A0A0B0DFY3-F1
#
_cell.length_a   1.000
_cell.length_b   1.000
_cell.length_c   1.000
_cell.angle_alpha   90.00
_cell.angle_beta   90.00
_cell.angle_gamma   90.00
#
_symmetry.space_group_name_H-M   'P 1'
#
loop_
_entity.id
_entity.type
_entity.pdbx_description
1 polymer ?
#
loop_
_entity_poly.entity_id
_entity_poly.type
_entity_poly.pdbx_seq_one_letter_code
_entity_poly.pdbx_strand_id
1 'polypeptide(L)'
;MVRDFLMCGWTVADLHHALDFQPDGSPWPHNGLPADAEAGRLRGLLRYRLAAYRTASGEPLRSRDQQLANAAAENRAAAVKAAREAKEAWQARAARIGRDSPAKVIALAEIRAMFRK
;
A
#
# COMPACT_ATOMS: atom_id res chain seq x y z
N MET A 1 -15.54 -8.59 22.52
CA MET A 1 -15.59 -9.25 21.20
C MET A 1 -15.67 -8.22 20.09
N VAL A 2 -16.86 -7.78 19.65
CA VAL A 2 -16.97 -6.86 18.49
C VAL A 2 -16.39 -5.48 18.80
N ARG A 3 -16.61 -5.00 20.05
CA ARG A 3 -16.07 -3.73 20.54
C ARG A 3 -14.57 -3.60 20.25
N ASP A 4 -13.78 -4.63 20.55
CA ASP A 4 -12.31 -4.57 20.43
C ASP A 4 -11.89 -4.35 18.98
N PHE A 5 -12.53 -5.03 18.02
CA PHE A 5 -12.29 -4.80 16.59
C PHE A 5 -12.61 -3.37 16.17
N LEU A 6 -13.75 -2.84 16.61
CA LEU A 6 -14.14 -1.45 16.33
C LEU A 6 -13.15 -0.44 16.93
N MET A 7 -12.64 -0.70 18.14
CA MET A 7 -11.61 0.14 18.77
C MET A 7 -10.26 0.06 18.03
N CYS A 8 -9.96 -1.06 17.38
CA CYS A 8 -8.82 -1.22 16.47
C CYS A 8 -9.09 -0.62 15.06
N GLY A 9 -10.18 0.12 14.88
CA GLY A 9 -10.50 0.84 13.65
C GLY A 9 -11.14 -0.02 12.57
N TRP A 10 -11.65 -1.21 12.90
CA TRP A 10 -12.49 -1.96 11.97
C TRP A 10 -13.82 -1.25 11.76
N THR A 11 -14.30 -1.27 10.53
CA THR A 11 -15.64 -0.81 10.17
C THR A 11 -16.65 -1.94 10.28
N VAL A 12 -17.94 -1.59 10.17
CA VAL A 12 -19.01 -2.60 10.07
C VAL A 12 -18.86 -3.45 8.81
N ALA A 13 -18.38 -2.88 7.71
CA ALA A 13 -18.11 -3.61 6.48
C ALA A 13 -16.99 -4.65 6.66
N ASP A 14 -15.93 -4.30 7.39
CA ASP A 14 -14.85 -5.24 7.72
C ASP A 14 -15.37 -6.42 8.55
N LEU A 15 -16.23 -6.13 9.52
CA LEU A 15 -16.87 -7.17 10.34
C LEU A 15 -17.75 -8.08 9.48
N HIS A 16 -18.59 -7.52 8.61
CA HIS A 16 -19.42 -8.31 7.69
C HIS A 16 -18.55 -9.20 6.81
N HIS A 17 -17.50 -8.64 6.21
CA HIS A 17 -16.56 -9.41 5.40
C HIS A 17 -15.91 -10.55 6.18
N ALA A 18 -15.46 -10.31 7.42
CA ALA A 18 -14.88 -11.35 8.28
C ALA A 18 -15.87 -12.45 8.70
N LEU A 19 -17.17 -12.20 8.58
CA LEU A 19 -18.18 -13.25 8.76
C LEU A 19 -18.33 -14.11 7.53
N ASP A 20 -18.05 -13.61 6.33
CA ASP A 20 -18.18 -14.37 5.08
C ASP A 20 -16.88 -15.09 4.70
N PHE A 21 -15.73 -14.48 5.03
CA PHE A 21 -14.40 -14.94 4.63
C PHE A 21 -13.49 -15.21 5.83
N GLN A 22 -12.46 -16.02 5.60
CA GLN A 22 -11.34 -16.31 6.49
C GLN A 22 -10.22 -15.26 6.29
N PRO A 23 -9.26 -15.15 7.23
CA PRO A 23 -8.15 -14.20 7.12
C PRO A 23 -7.28 -14.37 5.87
N ASP A 24 -7.21 -15.58 5.32
CA ASP A 24 -6.51 -15.88 4.05
C ASP A 24 -7.31 -15.48 2.80
N GLY A 25 -8.55 -15.02 2.97
CA GLY A 25 -9.47 -14.62 1.91
C GLY A 25 -10.36 -15.74 1.38
N SER A 26 -10.20 -16.99 1.85
CA SER A 26 -11.08 -18.09 1.48
C SER A 26 -12.47 -17.94 2.14
N PRO A 27 -13.58 -18.32 1.49
CA PRO A 27 -14.89 -18.26 2.12
C PRO A 27 -14.98 -19.24 3.30
N TRP A 28 -15.73 -18.89 4.34
CA TRP A 28 -16.06 -19.87 5.38
C TRP A 28 -16.94 -21.00 4.80
N PRO A 29 -16.75 -22.26 5.23
CA PRO A 29 -17.69 -23.33 4.90
C PRO A 29 -19.12 -22.97 5.30
N HIS A 30 -20.09 -23.50 4.54
CA HIS A 30 -21.49 -23.35 4.89
C HIS A 30 -21.73 -23.90 6.30
N ASN A 31 -22.35 -23.08 7.15
CA ASN A 31 -22.51 -23.39 8.58
C ASN A 31 -23.69 -24.33 8.87
N GLY A 32 -24.52 -24.64 7.86
CA GLY A 32 -25.70 -25.50 7.99
C GLY A 32 -26.76 -24.95 8.95
N LEU A 33 -26.65 -23.68 9.36
CA LEU A 33 -27.59 -23.05 10.26
C LEU A 33 -28.84 -22.62 9.48
N PRO A 34 -30.04 -23.02 9.90
CA PRO A 34 -31.26 -22.53 9.28
C PRO A 34 -31.44 -21.03 9.57
N ALA A 35 -32.21 -20.33 8.73
CA ALA A 35 -32.37 -18.89 8.83
C ALA A 35 -32.99 -18.41 10.17
N ASP A 36 -33.70 -19.30 10.86
CA ASP A 36 -34.32 -19.11 12.17
C ASP A 36 -33.46 -19.59 13.34
N ALA A 37 -32.16 -19.82 13.12
CA ALA A 37 -31.26 -20.32 14.14
C ALA A 37 -31.29 -19.46 15.42
N GLU A 38 -31.40 -20.14 16.57
CA GLU A 38 -31.43 -19.50 17.88
C GLU A 38 -30.23 -18.57 18.11
N ALA A 39 -30.47 -17.44 18.78
CA ALA A 39 -29.46 -16.41 19.02
C ALA A 39 -28.17 -16.93 19.70
N GLY A 40 -28.27 -18.00 20.50
CA GLY A 40 -27.11 -18.65 21.11
C GLY A 40 -26.15 -19.27 20.09
N ARG A 41 -26.70 -19.93 19.05
CA ARG A 41 -25.91 -20.54 17.97
C ARG A 41 -25.25 -19.48 17.09
N LEU A 42 -26.00 -18.42 16.76
CA LEU A 42 -25.46 -17.26 16.04
C LEU A 42 -24.31 -16.61 16.81
N ARG A 43 -24.44 -16.44 18.13
CA ARG A 43 -23.37 -15.90 18.98
C ARG A 43 -22.14 -16.83 19.01
N GLY A 44 -22.35 -18.14 19.04
CA GLY A 44 -21.26 -19.13 18.93
C GLY A 44 -20.50 -18.99 17.62
N LEU A 45 -21.22 -18.90 16.51
CA LEU A 45 -20.65 -18.73 15.17
C LEU A 45 -19.86 -17.42 15.06
N LEU A 46 -20.44 -16.31 15.51
CA LEU A 46 -19.78 -14.99 15.51
C LEU A 46 -18.44 -15.03 16.28
N ARG A 47 -18.42 -15.67 17.45
CA ARG A 47 -17.19 -15.86 18.23
C ARG A 47 -16.16 -16.69 17.48
N TYR A 48 -16.58 -17.81 16.90
CA TYR A 48 -15.69 -18.71 16.18
C TYR A 48 -15.03 -18.00 14.99
N ARG A 49 -15.83 -17.36 14.13
CA ARG A 49 -15.32 -16.67 12.93
C ARG A 49 -14.43 -15.48 13.29
N LEU A 50 -14.83 -14.65 14.25
CA LEU A 50 -14.02 -13.51 14.69
C LEU A 50 -12.77 -13.92 15.46
N ALA A 51 -12.72 -15.10 16.10
CA ALA A 51 -11.52 -15.59 16.76
C ALA A 51 -10.37 -15.85 15.77
N ALA A 52 -10.68 -16.24 14.53
CA ALA A 52 -9.66 -16.41 13.47
C ALA A 52 -8.97 -15.09 13.09
N TYR A 53 -9.63 -13.95 13.34
CA TYR A 53 -9.10 -12.62 13.07
C TYR A 53 -8.36 -12.02 14.28
N ARG A 54 -7.84 -12.85 15.17
CA ARG A 54 -7.03 -12.43 16.31
C ARG A 54 -5.63 -13.00 16.23
N THR A 55 -4.66 -12.28 16.78
CA THR A 55 -3.30 -12.76 17.01
C THR A 55 -3.30 -13.86 18.07
N ALA A 56 -2.16 -14.54 18.23
CA ALA A 56 -1.95 -15.49 19.34
C ALA A 56 -2.10 -14.84 20.72
N SER A 57 -1.86 -13.52 20.84
CA SER A 57 -2.08 -12.75 22.07
C SER A 57 -3.54 -12.31 22.27
N GLY A 58 -4.42 -12.61 21.32
CA GLY A 58 -5.85 -12.26 21.37
C GLY A 58 -6.19 -10.88 20.81
N GLU A 59 -5.23 -10.14 20.25
CA GLU A 59 -5.48 -8.81 19.69
C GLU A 59 -6.11 -8.91 18.29
N PRO A 60 -7.09 -8.06 17.93
CA PRO A 60 -7.58 -7.99 16.55
C PRO A 60 -6.46 -7.78 15.53
N LEU A 61 -6.47 -8.59 14.47
CA LEU A 61 -5.64 -8.34 13.29
C LEU A 61 -6.08 -7.05 12.60
N ARG A 62 -5.23 -6.50 11.73
CA ARG A 62 -5.64 -5.40 10.84
C ARG A 62 -6.69 -5.91 9.85
N SER A 63 -7.73 -5.11 9.63
CA SER A 63 -8.76 -5.45 8.65
C SER A 63 -8.18 -5.47 7.23
N ARG A 64 -8.89 -6.09 6.28
CA ARG A 64 -8.48 -6.14 4.88
C ARG A 64 -8.31 -4.74 4.30
N ASP A 65 -9.24 -3.83 4.58
CA ASP A 65 -9.19 -2.45 4.10
C ASP A 65 -8.00 -1.69 4.72
N GLN A 66 -7.71 -1.92 6.00
CA GLN A 66 -6.52 -1.37 6.66
C GLN A 66 -5.22 -1.90 6.03
N GLN A 67 -5.16 -3.19 5.70
CA GLN A 67 -4.01 -3.79 5.01
C GLN A 67 -3.80 -3.18 3.63
N LEU A 68 -4.88 -3.03 2.85
CA LEU A 68 -4.85 -2.41 1.51
C LEU A 68 -4.42 -0.94 1.58
N ALA A 69 -4.95 -0.18 2.54
CA ALA A 69 -4.58 1.22 2.73
C ALA A 69 -3.10 1.38 3.10
N ASN A 70 -2.57 0.49 3.95
CA ASN A 70 -1.16 0.49 4.32
C ASN A 70 -0.26 0.15 3.13
N ALA A 71 -0.58 -0.91 2.37
CA ALA A 71 0.15 -1.28 1.16
C ALA A 71 0.13 -0.13 0.12
N ALA A 72 -1.01 0.55 -0.04
CA ALA A 72 -1.12 1.70 -0.92
C ALA A 72 -0.24 2.88 -0.43
N ALA A 73 -0.15 3.11 0.87
CA ALA A 73 0.72 4.13 1.45
C ALA A 73 2.21 3.82 1.23
N GLU A 74 2.61 2.57 1.46
CA GLU A 74 3.96 2.08 1.21
C GLU A 74 4.35 2.22 -0.27
N ASN A 75 3.45 1.83 -1.17
CA ASN A 75 3.66 1.99 -2.61
C ASN A 75 3.80 3.46 -3.03
N ARG A 76 2.99 4.36 -2.45
CA ARG A 76 3.12 5.80 -2.69
C ARG A 76 4.47 6.33 -2.19
N ALA A 77 4.90 5.94 -1.00
CA ALA A 77 6.19 6.36 -0.45
C ALA A 77 7.36 5.86 -1.31
N ALA A 78 7.31 4.61 -1.77
CA ALA A 78 8.30 4.03 -2.67
C ALA A 78 8.34 4.77 -4.02
N ALA A 79 7.18 5.10 -4.59
CA ALA A 79 7.08 5.84 -5.84
C ALA A 79 7.69 7.25 -5.73
N VAL A 80 7.43 7.96 -4.63
CA VAL A 80 8.03 9.29 -4.38
C VAL A 80 9.55 9.20 -4.28
N LYS A 81 10.08 8.20 -3.56
CA LYS A 81 11.53 7.98 -3.46
C LYS A 81 12.16 7.70 -4.83
N ALA A 82 11.57 6.79 -5.60
CA ALA A 82 12.03 6.45 -6.94
C ALA A 82 12.00 7.66 -7.90
N ALA A 83 10.95 8.48 -7.83
CA ALA A 83 10.85 9.69 -8.64
C ALA A 83 11.94 10.71 -8.30
N ARG A 84 12.27 10.85 -7.02
CA ARG A 84 13.37 11.71 -6.56
C ARG A 84 14.72 11.23 -7.09
N GLU A 85 15.02 9.94 -6.92
CA GLU A 85 16.27 9.33 -7.41
C GLU A 85 16.40 9.47 -8.93
N ALA A 86 15.30 9.24 -9.67
CA ALA A 86 15.28 9.42 -11.12
C ALA A 86 15.54 10.87 -11.53
N LYS A 87 14.98 11.85 -10.81
CA LYS A 87 15.22 13.28 -11.05
C LYS A 87 16.68 13.65 -10.77
N GLU A 88 17.24 13.18 -9.66
CA GLU A 88 18.65 13.42 -9.29
C GLU A 88 19.60 12.79 -10.34
N ALA A 89 19.32 11.57 -10.79
CA ALA A 89 20.08 10.91 -11.85
C ALA A 89 19.99 11.65 -13.19
N TRP A 90 18.79 12.13 -13.55
CA TRP A 90 18.60 12.94 -14.76
C TRP A 90 19.37 14.26 -14.68
N GLN A 91 19.31 14.96 -13.54
CA GLN A 91 20.07 16.19 -13.31
C GLN A 91 21.59 15.95 -13.37
N ALA A 92 22.09 14.88 -12.76
CA ALA A 92 23.50 14.51 -12.81
C ALA A 92 23.95 14.21 -14.25
N ARG A 93 23.10 13.52 -15.04
CA ARG A 93 23.37 13.25 -16.45
C ARG A 93 23.35 14.53 -17.30
N ALA A 94 22.37 15.40 -17.08
CA ALA A 94 22.27 16.69 -17.75
C ALA A 94 23.47 17.59 -17.41
N ALA A 95 23.93 17.62 -16.15
CA ALA A 95 25.12 18.36 -15.74
C ALA A 95 26.41 17.82 -16.39
N ARG A 96 26.50 16.50 -16.62
CA ARG A 96 27.62 15.89 -17.36
C ARG A 96 27.60 16.27 -18.84
N ILE A 97 26.42 16.28 -19.47
CA ILE A 97 26.27 16.60 -20.91
C ILE A 97 26.35 18.10 -21.18
N GLY A 98 25.86 18.94 -20.25
CA GLY A 98 25.80 20.39 -20.36
C GLY A 98 27.13 21.11 -20.09
N ARG A 99 28.20 20.39 -19.73
CA ARG A 99 29.56 20.95 -19.81
C ARG A 99 29.99 20.94 -21.26
N ASP A 100 30.10 22.13 -21.86
CA ASP A 100 30.68 22.25 -23.19
C ASP A 100 32.08 21.62 -23.20
N SER A 101 32.31 20.70 -24.14
CA SER A 101 33.63 20.09 -24.28
C SER A 101 34.66 21.18 -24.62
N PRO A 102 35.92 21.06 -24.16
CA PRO A 102 36.96 22.02 -24.49
C PRO A 102 37.08 22.27 -26.00
N ALA A 103 36.90 21.22 -26.80
CA ALA A 103 36.87 21.31 -28.26
C ALA A 103 35.73 22.17 -28.81
N LYS A 104 34.51 22.06 -28.24
CA LYS A 104 33.36 22.88 -28.61
C LYS A 104 33.60 24.35 -28.26
N VAL A 105 34.20 24.62 -27.10
CA VAL A 105 34.54 25.99 -26.66
C VAL A 105 35.56 26.63 -27.59
N ILE A 106 36.62 25.88 -27.96
CA ILE A 106 37.66 26.33 -28.88
C ILE A 106 37.07 26.61 -30.28
N ALA A 107 36.29 25.68 -30.82
CA ALA A 107 35.67 25.84 -32.13
C ALA A 107 34.73 27.06 -32.20
N LEU A 108 33.95 27.32 -31.14
CA LEU A 108 33.10 28.51 -31.05
C LEU A 108 33.91 29.81 -30.98
N ALA A 109 35.07 29.80 -30.32
CA ALA A 109 35.96 30.96 -30.25
C ALA A 109 36.58 31.29 -31.62
N GLU A 110 37.01 30.27 -32.36
CA GLU A 110 37.57 30.41 -33.72
C GLU A 110 36.53 30.95 -34.71
N ILE A 111 35.31 30.39 -34.71
CA ILE A 111 34.20 30.88 -35.54
C ILE A 111 33.92 32.36 -35.24
N ARG A 112 33.83 32.75 -33.96
CA ARG A 112 33.60 34.15 -33.55
C ARG A 112 34.77 35.09 -33.89
N ALA A 113 35.98 34.58 -34.06
CA ALA A 113 37.12 35.38 -34.50
C ALA A 113 37.08 35.60 -36.03
N MET A 114 36.59 34.62 -36.78
CA MET A 114 36.44 34.69 -38.24
C MET A 114 35.40 35.72 -38.67
N PHE A 115 34.27 35.81 -37.97
CA PHE A 115 33.18 36.75 -38.27
C PHE A 115 33.35 38.16 -37.67
N ARG A 116 34.51 38.47 -37.07
CA ARG A 116 34.80 39.78 -36.45
C ARG A 116 35.72 40.68 -37.30
N LYS A 117 36.01 40.29 -38.54
CA LYS A 117 36.68 41.10 -39.56
C LYS A 117 35.65 41.63 -40.55
#